data_AF-A0A535AVK8-F1
#
_entry.id   AF-A0A535AVK8-F1
#
_cell.length_a   1.000
_cell.length_b   1.000
_cell.length_c   1.000
_cell.angle_alpha   90.00
_cell.angle_beta   90.00
_cell.angle_gamma   90.00
#
_symmetry.space_group_name_H-M   'P 1'
#
loop_
_entity.id
_entity.type
_entity.pdbx_description
1 polymer ?
#
loop_
_entity_poly.entity_id
_entity_poly.type
_entity_poly.pdbx_seq_one_letter_code
_entity_poly.pdbx_strand_id
1 'polypeptide(L)'
;MANQRIRKISLILLLLFASLQCYDASANPYLAKSSESPVTVRVATCAISGGFIHLYSALDYGLFDKYGIKVEFVSIRGSGVSLAALAADEIQFLYCAADATIPGMAAGSDA
;
A
#
# COMPACT_ATOMS: atom_id res chain seq x y z
N MET A 1 -54.04 27.72 3.59
CA MET A 1 -53.30 27.29 2.37
C MET A 1 -51.83 27.72 2.33
N ALA A 2 -51.42 28.85 2.93
CA ALA A 2 -50.03 29.34 2.90
C ALA A 2 -49.00 28.38 3.55
N ASN A 3 -49.31 27.79 4.72
CA ASN A 3 -48.40 26.88 5.42
C ASN A 3 -48.03 25.62 4.63
N GLN A 4 -48.93 25.12 3.77
CA GLN A 4 -48.66 23.91 2.98
C GLN A 4 -47.75 24.18 1.78
N ARG A 5 -47.78 25.40 1.24
CA ARG A 5 -46.82 25.84 0.22
C ARG A 5 -45.41 26.02 0.81
N ILE A 6 -45.31 26.63 2.00
CA ILE A 6 -44.04 26.83 2.70
C ILE A 6 -43.38 25.48 3.05
N ARG A 7 -44.16 24.51 3.53
CA ARG A 7 -43.67 23.16 3.85
C ARG A 7 -43.13 22.42 2.62
N LYS A 8 -43.80 22.54 1.47
CA LYS A 8 -43.35 21.94 0.20
C LYS A 8 -42.07 22.60 -0.32
N ILE A 9 -41.99 23.94 -0.27
CA ILE A 9 -40.78 24.68 -0.68
C ILE A 9 -39.60 24.31 0.21
N SER A 10 -39.82 24.21 1.53
CA SER A 10 -38.77 23.80 2.47
C SER A 10 -38.29 22.37 2.23
N LEU A 11 -39.19 21.44 1.89
CA LEU A 11 -38.81 20.07 1.50
C LEU A 11 -38.02 20.04 0.20
N ILE A 12 -38.44 20.80 -0.80
CA ILE A 12 -37.76 20.89 -2.09
C ILE A 12 -36.36 21.48 -1.91
N LEU A 13 -36.20 22.54 -1.12
CA LEU A 13 -34.89 23.10 -0.81
C LEU A 13 -34.00 22.10 -0.08
N LEU A 14 -34.54 21.35 0.88
CA LEU A 14 -33.77 20.35 1.63
C LEU A 14 -33.26 19.22 0.72
N LEU A 15 -34.12 18.76 -0.20
CA LEU A 15 -33.76 17.73 -1.19
C LEU A 15 -32.73 18.23 -2.21
N LEU A 16 -32.85 19.48 -2.66
CA LEU A 16 -31.87 20.13 -3.53
C LEU A 16 -30.52 20.28 -2.84
N PHE A 17 -30.51 20.71 -1.56
CA PHE A 17 -29.29 20.86 -0.79
C PHE A 17 -28.57 19.52 -0.56
N ALA A 18 -29.33 18.44 -0.31
CA ALA A 18 -28.79 17.09 -0.18
C ALA A 18 -28.22 16.54 -1.50
N SER A 19 -28.81 16.90 -2.65
CA SER A 19 -28.28 16.48 -3.97
C SER A 19 -27.02 17.22 -4.42
N LEU A 20 -26.72 18.38 -3.83
CA LEU A 20 -25.54 19.19 -4.13
C LEU A 20 -24.30 18.80 -3.31
N GLN A 21 -24.43 17.88 -2.35
CA GLN A 21 -23.31 17.37 -1.56
C GLN A 21 -22.58 16.25 -2.31
N CYS A 22 -21.99 16.59 -3.46
CA CYS A 22 -20.83 15.85 -3.96
C CYS A 22 -19.64 16.29 -3.11
N TYR A 23 -19.42 15.63 -1.98
CA TYR A 23 -18.20 15.81 -1.23
C TYR A 23 -17.06 15.24 -2.09
N ASP A 24 -16.20 16.11 -2.61
CA ASP A 24 -14.81 15.74 -2.91
C ASP A 24 -14.12 15.42 -1.58
N ALA A 25 -14.48 14.27 -0.99
CA ALA A 25 -13.62 13.66 -0.02
C ALA A 25 -12.35 13.30 -0.80
N SER A 26 -11.25 13.99 -0.50
CA SER A 26 -9.91 13.54 -0.91
C SER A 26 -9.71 12.16 -0.30
N ALA A 27 -10.13 11.13 -1.02
CA ALA A 27 -9.87 9.76 -0.66
C ALA A 27 -8.35 9.60 -0.63
N ASN A 28 -7.84 8.80 0.31
CA ASN A 28 -6.41 8.53 0.38
C ASN A 28 -5.91 8.09 -1.01
N PRO A 29 -5.03 8.88 -1.66
CA PRO A 29 -4.65 8.66 -3.05
C PRO A 29 -3.85 7.38 -3.27
N TYR A 30 -3.39 6.75 -2.19
CA TYR A 30 -2.66 5.48 -2.22
C TYR A 30 -3.58 4.25 -2.17
N LEU A 31 -4.86 4.40 -1.83
CA LEU A 31 -5.77 3.25 -1.83
C LEU A 31 -6.00 2.77 -3.26
N ALA A 32 -6.12 1.46 -3.41
CA ALA A 32 -6.48 0.87 -4.69
C ALA A 32 -7.82 1.42 -5.17
N LYS A 33 -7.90 1.79 -6.45
CA LYS A 33 -9.17 2.17 -7.06
C LYS A 33 -10.05 0.93 -7.20
N SER A 34 -11.37 1.14 -7.18
CA SER A 34 -12.30 0.05 -7.47
C SER A 34 -12.00 -0.54 -8.84
N SER A 35 -11.83 -1.86 -8.89
CA SER A 35 -11.53 -2.64 -10.11
C SER A 35 -10.12 -2.46 -10.68
N GLU A 36 -9.19 -1.85 -9.96
CA GLU A 36 -7.77 -1.84 -10.32
C GLU A 36 -7.13 -3.20 -10.01
N SER A 37 -6.41 -3.77 -10.99
CA SER A 37 -5.69 -5.03 -10.79
C SER A 37 -4.51 -4.81 -9.82
N PRO A 38 -4.33 -5.68 -8.81
CA PRO A 38 -3.20 -5.55 -7.90
C PRO A 38 -1.84 -5.64 -8.62
N VAL A 39 -0.88 -4.84 -8.19
CA VAL A 39 0.52 -4.94 -8.61
C VAL A 39 1.21 -6.02 -7.78
N THR A 40 1.82 -6.99 -8.44
CA THR A 40 2.63 -8.01 -7.77
C THR A 40 4.04 -7.50 -7.52
N VAL A 41 4.53 -7.66 -6.30
CA VAL A 41 5.92 -7.34 -5.93
C VAL A 41 6.55 -8.49 -5.17
N ARG A 42 7.81 -8.83 -5.48
CA ARG A 42 8.60 -9.83 -4.76
C ARG A 42 9.43 -9.12 -3.69
N VAL A 43 9.17 -9.46 -2.44
CA VAL A 43 9.84 -8.86 -1.27
C VAL A 43 10.61 -9.96 -0.55
N ALA A 44 11.89 -9.74 -0.24
CA ALA A 44 12.69 -10.71 0.47
C ALA A 44 13.21 -10.23 1.82
N THR A 45 13.51 -11.21 2.67
CA THR A 45 14.35 -11.02 3.86
C THR A 45 15.58 -11.89 3.76
N CYS A 46 16.74 -11.39 4.18
CA CYS A 46 18.00 -12.16 4.15
C CYS A 46 18.18 -13.13 5.34
N ALA A 47 17.32 -13.01 6.36
CA ALA A 47 17.21 -13.88 7.52
C ALA A 47 15.79 -13.78 8.10
N ILE A 48 15.31 -14.82 8.78
CA ILE A 48 14.09 -14.70 9.60
C ILE A 48 14.48 -14.16 10.96
N SER A 49 13.99 -12.96 11.29
CA SER A 49 14.34 -12.26 12.53
C SER A 49 13.20 -11.35 12.97
N GLY A 50 13.06 -11.17 14.29
CA GLY A 50 12.13 -10.18 14.86
C GLY A 50 12.44 -8.74 14.43
N GLY A 51 13.64 -8.45 13.92
CA GLY A 51 13.98 -7.14 13.36
C GLY A 51 13.12 -6.74 12.16
N PHE A 52 12.51 -7.70 11.46
CA PHE A 52 11.64 -7.46 10.30
C PHE A 52 10.15 -7.63 10.63
N ILE A 53 9.77 -7.57 11.92
CA ILE A 53 8.40 -7.83 12.38
C ILE A 53 7.35 -6.92 11.72
N HIS A 54 7.72 -5.71 11.33
CA HIS A 54 6.83 -4.79 10.61
C HIS A 54 6.39 -5.37 9.25
N LEU A 55 7.32 -5.99 8.50
CA LEU A 55 7.01 -6.64 7.23
C LEU A 55 6.09 -7.85 7.48
N TYR A 56 6.43 -8.72 8.43
CA TYR A 56 5.64 -9.91 8.71
C TYR A 56 4.23 -9.56 9.20
N SER A 57 4.09 -8.57 10.07
CA SER A 57 2.78 -8.09 10.52
C SER A 57 1.97 -7.54 9.34
N ALA A 58 2.59 -6.77 8.45
CA ALA A 58 1.89 -6.24 7.27
C ALA A 58 1.42 -7.36 6.31
N LEU A 59 2.20 -8.44 6.17
CA LEU A 59 1.80 -9.63 5.42
C LEU A 59 0.65 -10.38 6.11
N ASP A 60 0.78 -10.69 7.40
CA ASP A 60 -0.19 -11.47 8.17
C ASP A 60 -1.57 -10.80 8.26
N TYR A 61 -1.59 -9.47 8.33
CA TYR A 61 -2.83 -8.69 8.39
C TYR A 61 -3.33 -8.22 7.02
N GLY A 62 -2.73 -8.66 5.91
CA GLY A 62 -3.16 -8.30 4.55
C GLY A 62 -3.12 -6.78 4.30
N LEU A 63 -2.17 -6.07 4.92
CA LEU A 63 -2.12 -4.61 4.85
C LEU A 63 -1.88 -4.12 3.43
N PHE A 64 -1.11 -4.87 2.64
CA PHE A 64 -0.78 -4.54 1.25
C PHE A 64 -1.97 -4.66 0.30
N ASP A 65 -2.91 -5.57 0.57
CA ASP A 65 -4.09 -5.81 -0.28
C ASP A 65 -4.96 -4.54 -0.38
N LYS A 66 -5.06 -3.78 0.73
CA LYS A 66 -5.77 -2.50 0.78
C LYS A 66 -5.22 -1.45 -0.19
N TYR A 67 -3.94 -1.56 -0.52
CA TYR A 67 -3.24 -0.67 -1.44
C TYR A 67 -3.10 -1.28 -2.84
N GLY A 68 -3.76 -2.41 -3.11
CA GLY A 68 -3.68 -3.07 -4.41
C GLY A 68 -2.29 -3.64 -4.68
N ILE A 69 -1.57 -4.06 -3.63
CA ILE A 69 -0.25 -4.65 -3.76
C ILE A 69 -0.33 -6.10 -3.32
N LYS A 70 -0.05 -7.02 -4.25
CA LYS A 70 0.10 -8.44 -3.94
C LYS A 70 1.56 -8.72 -3.65
N VAL A 71 1.89 -9.01 -2.39
CA VAL A 71 3.27 -9.32 -2.01
C VAL A 71 3.57 -10.81 -2.14
N GLU A 72 4.60 -11.14 -2.89
CA GLU A 72 5.22 -12.46 -2.92
C GLU A 72 6.45 -12.44 -2.01
N PHE A 73 6.27 -12.96 -0.79
CA PHE A 73 7.36 -13.02 0.18
C PHE A 73 8.32 -14.17 -0.10
N VAL A 74 9.62 -13.89 -0.11
CA VAL A 74 10.69 -14.88 -0.29
C VAL A 74 11.74 -14.77 0.80
N SER A 75 12.05 -15.87 1.47
CA SER A 75 13.16 -15.90 2.42
C SER A 75 14.44 -16.35 1.71
N ILE A 76 15.36 -15.42 1.44
CA ILE A 76 16.69 -15.72 0.89
C ILE A 76 17.67 -15.79 2.07
N ARG A 77 18.52 -16.82 2.15
CA ARG A 77 19.47 -16.94 3.27
C ARG A 77 20.78 -16.23 2.93
N GLY A 78 21.11 -15.20 3.72
CA GLY A 78 22.37 -14.47 3.63
C GLY A 78 22.30 -13.22 2.76
N SER A 79 22.99 -12.17 3.19
CA SER A 79 22.91 -10.83 2.59
C SER A 79 23.48 -10.77 1.18
N GLY A 80 24.60 -11.45 0.90
CA GLY A 80 25.24 -11.42 -0.42
C GLY A 80 24.37 -11.99 -1.53
N VAL A 81 23.77 -13.16 -1.30
CA VAL A 81 22.83 -13.78 -2.27
C VAL A 81 21.56 -12.94 -2.40
N SER A 82 21.08 -12.34 -1.30
CA SER A 82 19.90 -11.48 -1.33
C SER A 82 20.12 -10.19 -2.12
N LEU A 83 21.30 -9.56 -1.99
CA LEU A 83 21.68 -8.39 -2.77
C LEU A 83 21.88 -8.74 -4.26
N ALA A 84 22.46 -9.90 -4.56
CA ALA A 84 22.56 -10.38 -5.94
C ALA A 84 21.17 -10.58 -6.57
N ALA A 85 20.22 -11.15 -5.83
CA ALA A 85 18.83 -11.28 -6.29
C ALA A 85 18.14 -9.92 -6.50
N LEU A 86 18.47 -8.92 -5.67
CA LEU A 86 17.98 -7.55 -5.84
C LEU A 86 18.56 -6.92 -7.11
N ALA A 87 19.88 -6.99 -7.31
CA ALA A 87 20.56 -6.43 -8.47
C ALA A 87 20.21 -7.14 -9.80
N ALA A 88 19.73 -8.39 -9.73
CA ALA A 88 19.28 -9.16 -10.89
C ALA A 88 17.77 -8.99 -11.18
N ASP A 89 17.09 -8.04 -10.52
CA ASP A 89 15.64 -7.81 -10.60
C ASP A 89 14.78 -9.03 -10.25
N GLU A 90 15.34 -10.04 -9.58
CA GLU A 90 14.56 -11.18 -9.11
C GLU A 90 13.60 -10.74 -7.99
N ILE A 91 14.03 -9.84 -7.12
CA ILE A 91 13.21 -9.24 -6.07
C ILE A 91 13.23 -7.72 -6.21
N GLN A 92 12.13 -7.04 -5.82
CA GLN A 92 12.05 -5.59 -5.90
C GLN A 92 12.39 -4.91 -4.58
N PHE A 93 12.30 -5.63 -3.46
CA PHE A 93 12.59 -5.10 -2.13
C PHE A 93 13.33 -6.12 -1.29
N LEU A 94 14.30 -5.65 -0.51
CA LEU A 94 15.08 -6.47 0.42
C LEU A 94 15.09 -5.86 1.82
N TYR A 95 14.61 -6.62 2.80
CA TYR A 95 14.80 -6.37 4.23
C TYR A 95 16.01 -7.17 4.72
N CYS A 96 17.09 -6.47 5.05
CA CYS A 96 18.33 -7.12 5.49
C CYS A 96 19.11 -6.28 6.51
N ALA A 97 20.14 -6.88 7.10
CA ALA A 97 21.00 -6.23 8.08
C ALA A 97 21.90 -5.17 7.43
N ALA A 98 21.97 -4.00 8.08
CA ALA A 98 22.63 -2.82 7.55
C ALA A 98 24.15 -3.00 7.37
N ASP A 99 24.78 -3.81 8.22
CA ASP A 99 26.22 -4.13 8.17
C ASP A 99 26.64 -4.79 6.85
N ALA A 100 25.75 -5.53 6.21
CA ALA A 100 25.98 -6.12 4.90
C ALA A 100 25.36 -5.30 3.76
N THR A 101 24.19 -4.68 3.98
CA THR A 101 23.52 -3.88 2.93
C THR A 101 24.29 -2.61 2.60
N ILE A 102 24.78 -1.85 3.58
CA ILE A 102 25.46 -0.57 3.32
C ILE A 102 26.73 -0.77 2.47
N PRO A 103 27.64 -1.72 2.80
CA PRO A 103 28.78 -1.99 1.95
C PRO A 103 28.39 -2.53 0.57
N GLY A 104 27.34 -3.36 0.49
CA GLY A 104 26.82 -3.87 -0.78
C GLY A 104 26.34 -2.76 -1.72
N MET A 105 25.56 -1.82 -1.20
CA MET A 105 25.12 -0.62 -1.93
C MET A 105 26.33 0.22 -2.35
N ALA A 106 27.30 0.43 -1.46
CA ALA A 106 28.53 1.16 -1.79
C ALA A 106 29.36 0.48 -2.90
N ALA A 107 29.22 -0.84 -3.06
CA ALA A 107 29.84 -1.62 -4.13
C ALA A 107 28.99 -1.66 -5.42
N GLY A 108 27.85 -0.96 -5.48
CA GLY A 108 26.96 -0.93 -6.64
C GLY A 108 26.01 -2.13 -6.73
N SER A 109 25.73 -2.80 -5.62
CA SER A 109 24.75 -3.90 -5.54
C SER A 109 23.33 -3.41 -5.20
N ASP A 110 23.08 -2.13 -5.40
CA ASP A 110 21.78 -1.49 -5.34
C ASP A 110 21.04 -1.58 -6.68
N ALA A 111 19.71 -1.62 -6.62
CA ALA A 111 18.83 -1.61 -7.79
C ALA A 111 18.46 -0.18 -8.19
#